data_AF-A0A7V9NH56-F1
#
_entry.id   AF-A0A7V9NH56-F1
#
_cell.length_a   1.000
_cell.length_b   1.000
_cell.length_c   1.000
_cell.angle_alpha   90.00
_cell.angle_beta   90.00
_cell.angle_gamma   90.00
#
_symmetry.space_group_name_H-M   'P 1'
#
loop_
_entity.id
_entity.type
_entity.pdbx_description
1 polymer ?
#
loop_
_entity_poly.entity_id
_entity_poly.type
_entity_poly.pdbx_seq_one_letter_code
_entity_poly.pdbx_strand_id
1 'polypeptide(L)'
;MPADYDGDSRADVVIYRGSTGEWFIRLSGGGSRQVAWSAPSLGDVPVPRDYDGDSRTDIAVYRSTTGHWFISQSSAGATSATWGAPALGDVPVPADYDGDGKADLAVARPPGGDWYIRRSLGG
;
A
#
# COMPACT_ATOMS: atom_id res chain seq x y z
N MET A 1 -5.19 7.73 6.20
CA MET A 1 -4.19 6.85 6.83
C MET A 1 -2.98 7.70 7.13
N PRO A 2 -2.69 8.04 8.39
CA PRO A 2 -1.52 8.84 8.71
C PRO A 2 -0.22 8.06 8.48
N ALA A 3 0.72 8.65 7.75
CA ALA A 3 2.07 8.12 7.49
C ALA A 3 2.95 9.24 6.91
N ASP A 4 4.26 9.06 6.85
CA ASP A 4 5.18 10.04 6.25
C ASP A 4 5.24 9.82 4.72
N TYR A 5 4.73 10.76 3.92
CA TYR A 5 4.70 10.65 2.45
C TYR A 5 5.72 11.56 1.75
N ASP A 6 6.41 12.45 2.48
CA ASP A 6 7.42 13.36 1.92
C ASP A 6 8.85 13.15 2.46
N GLY A 7 9.00 12.29 3.47
CA GLY A 7 10.26 11.92 4.09
C GLY A 7 10.74 12.90 5.16
N ASP A 8 9.86 13.75 5.70
CA ASP A 8 10.20 14.68 6.78
C ASP A 8 10.23 14.04 8.19
N SER A 9 10.05 12.72 8.26
CA SER A 9 9.99 11.90 9.47
C SER A 9 8.80 12.24 10.38
N ARG A 10 7.75 12.86 9.84
CA ARG A 10 6.50 13.14 10.56
C ARG A 10 5.33 12.57 9.78
N ALA A 11 4.29 12.18 10.51
CA ALA A 11 3.09 11.67 9.86
C ALA A 11 2.30 12.80 9.19
N ASP A 12 2.00 12.62 7.91
CA ASP A 12 1.07 13.42 7.14
C ASP A 12 -0.37 12.95 7.33
N VAL A 13 -1.32 13.85 7.08
CA VAL A 13 -2.75 13.51 7.13
C VAL A 13 -3.23 13.11 5.75
N VAL A 14 -3.80 11.91 5.63
CA VAL A 14 -4.33 11.41 4.35
C VAL A 14 -5.79 10.99 4.43
N ILE A 15 -6.56 11.48 3.47
CA ILE A 15 -7.94 11.07 3.20
C ILE A 15 -7.98 10.35 1.86
N TYR A 16 -8.43 9.10 1.86
CA TYR A 16 -8.73 8.35 0.64
C TYR A 16 -10.24 8.44 0.34
N ARG A 17 -10.60 8.90 -0.85
CA ARG A 17 -11.98 8.98 -1.31
C ARG A 17 -12.33 7.71 -2.09
N GLY A 18 -12.94 6.75 -1.40
CA GLY A 18 -13.31 5.45 -1.98
C GLY A 18 -14.29 5.50 -3.16
N SER A 19 -15.00 6.61 -3.39
CA SER A 19 -15.88 6.76 -4.56
C SER A 19 -15.15 7.14 -5.85
N THR A 20 -13.99 7.81 -5.75
CA THR A 20 -13.25 8.34 -6.90
C THR A 20 -11.83 7.81 -7.00
N GLY A 21 -11.31 7.16 -5.96
CA GLY A 21 -9.95 6.63 -5.93
C GLY A 21 -8.88 7.68 -5.67
N GLU A 22 -9.28 8.85 -5.18
CA GLU A 22 -8.40 9.98 -4.95
C GLU A 22 -7.82 9.97 -3.53
N TRP A 23 -6.54 10.30 -3.43
CA TRP A 23 -5.79 10.47 -2.19
C TRP A 23 -5.53 11.96 -1.98
N PHE A 24 -5.99 12.50 -0.86
CA PHE A 24 -5.74 13.87 -0.43
C PHE A 24 -4.77 13.85 0.73
N ILE A 25 -3.56 14.34 0.50
CA ILE A 25 -2.45 14.32 1.45
C ILE A 25 -2.20 15.76 1.89
N ARG A 26 -2.24 16.01 3.18
CA ARG A 26 -1.85 17.28 3.80
C ARG A 26 -0.54 17.07 4.54
N LEU A 27 0.50 17.73 4.05
CA LEU A 27 1.86 17.54 4.53
C LEU A 27 2.05 18.19 5.90
N SER A 28 2.83 17.52 6.76
CA SER A 28 3.17 17.95 8.10
C SER A 28 3.91 19.30 8.09
N GLY A 29 4.85 19.47 7.15
CA GLY A 29 5.61 20.71 6.93
C GLY A 29 4.84 21.83 6.24
N GLY A 30 3.61 21.59 5.81
CA GLY A 30 2.77 22.53 5.08
C GLY A 30 2.67 22.20 3.59
N GLY A 31 1.55 22.60 2.98
CA GLY A 31 1.19 22.22 1.62
C GLY A 31 0.26 21.01 1.54
N SER A 32 -0.11 20.65 0.31
CA SER A 32 -1.01 19.53 0.05
C SER A 32 -0.73 18.91 -1.31
N ARG A 33 -0.96 17.60 -1.42
CA ARG A 33 -0.85 16.82 -2.65
C ARG A 33 -2.15 16.06 -2.88
N GLN A 34 -2.59 15.99 -4.13
CA GLN A 34 -3.69 15.14 -4.56
C GLN A 34 -3.18 14.14 -5.60
N VAL A 35 -3.53 12.88 -5.44
CA VAL A 35 -3.13 11.81 -6.35
C VAL A 35 -4.33 10.95 -6.70
N ALA A 36 -4.54 10.69 -7.99
CA ALA A 36 -5.49 9.70 -8.48
C ALA A 36 -4.73 8.40 -8.75
N TRP A 37 -4.83 7.45 -7.82
CA TRP A 37 -4.14 6.15 -7.89
C TRP A 37 -5.00 5.06 -7.28
N SER A 38 -6.06 4.71 -7.98
CA SER A 38 -7.00 3.64 -7.63
C SER A 38 -8.10 3.56 -8.71
N ALA A 39 -8.68 2.37 -8.89
CA ALA A 39 -9.94 2.17 -9.58
C ALA A 39 -10.94 1.49 -8.63
N PRO A 40 -11.65 2.24 -7.77
CA PRO A 40 -12.51 1.63 -6.73
C PRO A 40 -13.65 0.78 -7.28
N SER A 41 -14.14 1.09 -8.48
CA SER A 41 -15.16 0.28 -9.18
C SER A 41 -14.66 -1.13 -9.53
N LEU A 42 -13.35 -1.38 -9.48
CA LEU A 42 -12.73 -2.69 -9.67
C LEU A 42 -12.40 -3.41 -8.34
N GLY A 43 -12.74 -2.80 -7.20
CA GLY A 43 -12.46 -3.35 -5.87
C GLY A 43 -11.07 -3.00 -5.32
N ASP A 44 -10.50 -1.86 -5.70
CA ASP A 44 -9.20 -1.41 -5.20
C ASP A 44 -9.30 -0.91 -3.74
N VAL A 45 -8.48 -1.50 -2.86
CA VAL A 45 -8.37 -1.21 -1.43
C VAL A 45 -7.03 -0.52 -1.16
N PRO A 46 -7.00 0.63 -0.45
CA PRO A 46 -5.75 1.34 -0.13
C PRO A 46 -4.85 0.55 0.82
N VAL A 47 -3.56 0.41 0.48
CA VAL A 47 -2.55 -0.35 1.25
C VAL A 47 -1.18 0.36 1.31
N PRO A 48 -1.12 1.62 1.81
CA PRO A 48 0.09 2.43 1.76
C PRO A 48 1.16 1.95 2.75
N ARG A 49 2.40 1.81 2.27
CA ARG A 49 3.62 1.42 2.99
C ARG A 49 4.85 1.85 2.19
N ASP A 50 6.02 1.82 2.81
CA ASP A 50 7.30 1.93 2.10
C ASP A 50 7.64 0.57 1.45
N TYR A 51 7.52 0.44 0.13
CA TYR A 51 7.81 -0.81 -0.60
C TYR A 51 9.15 -0.76 -1.34
N ASP A 52 9.78 0.41 -1.47
CA ASP A 52 11.08 0.57 -2.15
C ASP A 52 12.26 0.77 -1.17
N GLY A 53 11.98 1.05 0.09
CA GLY A 53 12.94 1.19 1.19
C GLY A 53 13.54 2.59 1.28
N ASP A 54 12.90 3.61 0.69
CA ASP A 54 13.39 4.99 0.74
C ASP A 54 12.98 5.74 2.01
N SER A 55 12.34 5.07 2.97
CA SER A 55 11.77 5.60 4.21
C SER A 55 10.59 6.55 4.01
N ARG A 56 9.98 6.59 2.81
CA ARG A 56 8.71 7.27 2.55
C ARG A 56 7.59 6.29 2.29
N THR A 57 6.38 6.70 2.59
CA THR A 57 5.19 5.92 2.32
C THR A 57 4.82 6.00 0.85
N ASP A 58 4.75 4.84 0.19
CA ASP A 58 4.25 4.72 -1.17
C ASP A 58 2.72 4.71 -1.20
N ILE A 59 2.19 5.21 -2.31
CA ILE A 59 0.76 5.09 -2.60
C ILE A 59 0.53 3.74 -3.27
N ALA A 60 -0.24 2.87 -2.63
CA ALA A 60 -0.52 1.55 -3.15
C ALA A 60 -1.97 1.12 -2.96
N VAL A 61 -2.45 0.27 -3.87
CA VAL A 61 -3.76 -0.37 -3.80
C VAL A 61 -3.66 -1.88 -4.04
N TYR A 62 -4.52 -2.63 -3.36
CA TYR A 62 -4.77 -4.05 -3.57
C TYR A 62 -6.15 -4.23 -4.22
N ARG A 63 -6.21 -4.84 -5.39
CA ARG A 63 -7.44 -5.17 -6.08
C ARG A 63 -8.04 -6.44 -5.51
N SER A 64 -9.04 -6.29 -4.64
CA SER A 64 -9.68 -7.40 -3.93
C SER A 64 -10.48 -8.35 -4.83
N THR A 65 -10.64 -8.04 -6.12
CA THR A 65 -11.29 -8.92 -7.10
C THR A 65 -10.31 -9.88 -7.78
N THR A 66 -9.01 -9.58 -7.77
CA THR A 66 -8.01 -10.30 -8.58
C THR A 66 -6.70 -10.62 -7.85
N GLY A 67 -6.43 -9.98 -6.71
CA GLY A 67 -5.17 -10.16 -5.99
C GLY A 67 -4.00 -9.34 -6.55
N HIS A 68 -4.29 -8.39 -7.44
CA HIS A 68 -3.27 -7.48 -7.98
C HIS A 68 -2.93 -6.37 -6.98
N TRP A 69 -1.64 -6.12 -6.81
CA TRP A 69 -1.07 -5.01 -6.08
C TRP A 69 -0.55 -3.99 -7.11
N PHE A 70 -0.88 -2.72 -6.93
CA PHE A 70 -0.39 -1.61 -7.73
C PHE A 70 0.26 -0.59 -6.81
N ILE A 71 1.55 -0.36 -6.98
CA ILE A 71 2.38 0.43 -6.07
C ILE A 71 2.99 1.59 -6.85
N SER A 72 2.78 2.81 -6.39
CA SER A 72 3.45 4.02 -6.86
C SER A 72 4.55 4.35 -5.87
N GLN A 73 5.75 3.84 -6.16
CA GLN A 73 6.93 4.02 -5.33
C GLN A 73 7.36 5.49 -5.35
N SER A 74 7.65 6.00 -4.16
CA SER A 74 8.07 7.37 -3.87
C SER A 74 9.33 7.77 -4.64
N SER A 75 10.25 6.81 -4.86
CA SER A 75 11.57 7.06 -5.46
C SER A 75 11.85 6.25 -6.73
N ALA A 76 11.13 5.15 -6.96
CA ALA A 76 11.43 4.18 -8.01
C ALA A 76 10.33 4.00 -9.08
N GLY A 77 9.26 4.81 -9.06
CA GLY A 77 8.19 4.77 -10.06
C GLY A 77 7.12 3.71 -9.77
N ALA A 78 6.41 3.23 -10.79
CA ALA A 78 5.26 2.35 -10.60
C ALA A 78 5.61 0.86 -10.77
N THR A 79 5.17 0.02 -9.85
CA THR A 79 5.31 -1.43 -9.92
C THR A 79 3.98 -2.14 -9.69
N SER A 80 3.90 -3.41 -10.09
CA SER A 80 2.72 -4.24 -9.84
C SER A 80 3.09 -5.71 -9.68
N ALA A 81 2.25 -6.44 -8.94
CA ALA A 81 2.43 -7.87 -8.71
C ALA A 81 1.07 -8.53 -8.44
N THR A 82 0.97 -9.84 -8.65
CA THR A 82 -0.17 -10.64 -8.18
C THR A 82 0.26 -11.43 -6.95
N TRP A 83 -0.47 -11.28 -5.85
CA TRP A 83 -0.23 -12.06 -4.63
C TRP A 83 -1.50 -12.17 -3.78
N GLY A 84 -1.72 -13.37 -3.24
CA GLY A 84 -2.94 -13.75 -2.52
C GLY A 84 -4.04 -14.31 -3.43
N ALA A 85 -5.08 -14.84 -2.81
CA ALA A 85 -6.24 -15.45 -3.44
C ALA A 85 -7.53 -14.85 -2.85
N PRO A 86 -7.99 -13.68 -3.34
CA PRO A 86 -9.18 -13.03 -2.78
C PRO A 86 -10.46 -13.89 -2.87
N ALA A 87 -10.54 -14.82 -3.83
CA ALA A 87 -11.63 -15.80 -3.92
C ALA A 87 -11.73 -16.72 -2.68
N LEU A 88 -10.68 -16.81 -1.87
CA LEU A 88 -10.62 -17.54 -0.61
C LEU A 88 -10.79 -16.64 0.63
N GLY A 89 -11.08 -15.34 0.43
CA GLY A 89 -11.25 -14.38 1.52
C GLY A 89 -9.96 -13.71 2.01
N ASP A 90 -8.89 -13.75 1.21
CA ASP A 90 -7.62 -13.11 1.56
C ASP A 90 -7.75 -11.58 1.70
N VAL A 91 -7.21 -11.02 2.78
CA VAL A 91 -7.19 -9.60 3.10
C VAL A 91 -5.74 -9.09 3.11
N PRO A 92 -5.40 -7.97 2.44
CA PRO A 92 -4.04 -7.46 2.39
C PRO A 92 -3.58 -6.92 3.75
N VAL A 93 -2.36 -7.28 4.16
CA VAL A 93 -1.74 -6.92 5.44
C VAL A 93 -0.23 -6.62 5.27
N PRO A 94 0.15 -5.69 4.39
CA PRO A 94 1.56 -5.43 4.12
C PRO A 94 2.28 -4.84 5.34
N ALA A 95 3.48 -5.36 5.57
CA ALA A 95 4.42 -4.89 6.58
C ALA A 95 5.81 -5.45 6.22
N ASP A 96 6.85 -4.91 6.84
CA ASP A 96 8.19 -5.48 6.80
C ASP A 96 8.25 -6.66 7.79
N TYR A 97 8.18 -7.90 7.28
CA TYR A 97 8.18 -9.11 8.12
C TYR A 97 9.57 -9.74 8.26
N ASP A 98 10.55 -9.35 7.44
CA ASP A 98 11.90 -9.89 7.48
C ASP A 98 12.97 -8.90 7.98
N GLY A 99 12.60 -7.63 8.16
CA GLY A 99 13.42 -6.58 8.74
C GLY A 99 14.35 -5.90 7.75
N ASP A 100 14.08 -6.00 6.44
CA ASP A 100 14.93 -5.39 5.39
C ASP A 100 14.63 -3.89 5.15
N GLY A 101 13.64 -3.34 5.87
CA GLY A 101 13.21 -1.95 5.74
C GLY A 101 12.20 -1.70 4.62
N LYS A 102 11.73 -2.75 3.92
CA LYS A 102 10.69 -2.66 2.89
C LYS A 102 9.47 -3.45 3.32
N ALA A 103 8.30 -2.99 2.92
CA ALA A 103 7.07 -3.73 3.12
C ALA A 103 6.98 -4.93 2.16
N ASP A 104 6.65 -6.07 2.73
CA ASP A 104 6.34 -7.29 2.01
C ASP A 104 4.89 -7.29 1.53
N LEU A 105 4.65 -8.01 0.43
CA LEU A 105 3.28 -8.32 0.01
C LEU A 105 2.77 -9.45 0.89
N ALA A 106 1.81 -9.15 1.76
CA ALA A 106 1.24 -10.14 2.65
C ALA A 106 -0.29 -10.11 2.62
N VAL A 107 -0.89 -11.29 2.79
CA VAL A 107 -2.33 -11.46 2.95
C VAL A 107 -2.64 -12.36 4.14
N ALA A 108 -3.73 -12.07 4.86
CA ALA A 108 -4.28 -12.90 5.91
C ALA A 108 -5.55 -13.60 5.40
N ARG A 109 -5.75 -14.88 5.74
CA ARG A 109 -6.92 -15.68 5.36
C ARG A 109 -7.78 -16.05 6.57
N PRO A 110 -8.82 -15.28 6.90
CA PRO A 110 -9.89 -15.74 7.79
C PRO A 110 -10.77 -16.80 7.11
N PRO A 111 -11.36 -17.76 7.85
CA PRO A 111 -11.27 -17.99 9.29
C PRO A 111 -10.09 -18.89 9.72
N GLY A 112 -9.21 -19.29 8.81
CA GLY A 112 -8.08 -20.18 9.10
C GLY A 112 -6.97 -19.53 9.94
N GLY A 113 -6.86 -18.20 9.88
CA GLY A 113 -5.81 -17.46 10.59
C GLY A 113 -4.43 -17.59 9.93
N ASP A 114 -4.36 -18.15 8.72
CA ASP A 114 -3.13 -18.28 7.95
C ASP A 114 -2.69 -16.93 7.38
N TRP A 115 -1.37 -16.74 7.29
CA TRP A 115 -0.74 -15.57 6.69
C TRP A 115 0.20 -16.03 5.58
N TYR A 116 0.09 -15.40 4.41
CA TYR A 116 0.93 -15.69 3.26
C TYR A 116 1.74 -14.45 2.90
N ILE A 117 3.07 -14.57 3.01
CA ILE A 117 4.00 -13.46 2.84
C ILE A 117 4.87 -13.75 1.61
N ARG A 118 4.97 -12.77 0.72
CA ARG A 118 5.97 -12.71 -0.33
C ARG A 118 6.93 -11.59 0.00
N ARG A 119 8.14 -11.98 0.37
CA ARG A 119 9.21 -11.05 0.74
C ARG A 119 9.56 -10.10 -0.39
N SER A 120 9.91 -8.88 -0.02
CA SER A 120 10.65 -7.95 -0.85
C SER A 120 11.96 -8.60 -1.37
N LEU A 121 12.52 -8.05 -2.46
CA LEU A 121 13.84 -8.49 -2.95
C LEU A 121 14.93 -7.71 -2.20
N GLY A 122 15.86 -8.42 -1.55
CA GLY A 122 16.97 -7.80 -0.82
C GLY A 122 17.40 -8.46 0.48
N GLY A 123 16.64 -9.47 0.98
CA GLY A 123 16.99 -10.27 2.17
C GLY A 123 17.92 -11.45 1.93
#